data_AF-A0A1V4Z0G0-F1
#
_entry.id   AF-A0A1V4Z0G0-F1
#
_cell.length_a   1.000
_cell.length_b   1.000
_cell.length_c   1.000
_cell.angle_alpha   90.00
_cell.angle_beta   90.00
_cell.angle_gamma   90.00
#
_symmetry.space_group_name_H-M   'P 1'
#
loop_
_entity.id
_entity.type
_entity.pdbx_description
1 polymer ?
#
loop_
_entity_poly.entity_id
_entity_poly.type
_entity_poly.pdbx_seq_one_letter_code
_entity_poly.pdbx_strand_id
1 'polypeptide(L)'
;MEDKDLQMVTKMLERGGTMLARHCDCGAPLFKYKGKVVCPVCEGKKEQPAEEHTELAVPVETKPAVASQAVEPVKKQRIAELPPDRQVSVVVGDSTLNEPAIEAVVVAKINEISTRMANEMYPERIKMYMEILETSLKVLRELRSISR
;
A
#
# COMPACT_ATOMS: atom_id res chain seq x y z
N MET A 1 -0.24 -0.43 -0.64
CA MET A 1 0.41 -1.67 -1.08
C MET A 1 0.48 -1.58 -2.59
N GLU A 2 1.66 -1.72 -3.18
CA GLU A 2 1.82 -1.57 -4.64
C GLU A 2 1.35 -2.86 -5.32
N ASP A 3 0.76 -2.79 -6.52
CA ASP A 3 0.26 -3.98 -7.23
C ASP A 3 1.34 -5.06 -7.45
N LYS A 4 2.61 -4.63 -7.51
CA LYS A 4 3.78 -5.51 -7.61
C LYS A 4 3.98 -6.37 -6.36
N ASP A 5 3.77 -5.82 -5.16
CA ASP A 5 3.90 -6.58 -3.90
C ASP A 5 2.84 -7.68 -3.82
N LEU A 6 1.61 -7.34 -4.21
CA LEU A 6 0.48 -8.28 -4.25
C LEU A 6 0.77 -9.44 -5.23
N GLN A 7 1.33 -9.16 -6.40
CA GLN A 7 1.73 -10.19 -7.36
C GLN A 7 2.81 -11.13 -6.81
N MET A 8 3.79 -10.64 -6.04
CA MET A 8 4.82 -11.51 -5.46
C MET A 8 4.31 -12.35 -4.28
N VAL A 9 3.36 -11.82 -3.52
CA VAL A 9 2.61 -12.57 -2.49
C VAL A 9 1.82 -13.73 -3.14
N THR A 10 1.08 -13.47 -4.22
CA THR A 10 0.34 -14.51 -4.96
C THR A 10 1.26 -15.59 -5.53
N LYS A 11 2.38 -15.21 -6.17
CA LYS A 11 3.36 -16.17 -6.71
C LYS A 11 4.00 -17.06 -5.65
N MET A 12 4.16 -16.59 -4.41
CA MET A 12 4.64 -17.43 -3.31
C MET A 12 3.57 -18.42 -2.82
N LEU A 13 2.29 -18.03 -2.81
CA LEU A 13 1.18 -18.93 -2.49
C LEU A 13 1.02 -20.02 -3.56
N GLU A 14 1.09 -19.67 -4.85
CA GLU A 14 1.05 -20.62 -5.98
C GLU A 14 2.16 -21.67 -5.92
N ARG A 15 3.35 -21.29 -5.41
CA ARG A 15 4.48 -22.19 -5.19
C ARG A 15 4.35 -23.07 -3.94
N GLY A 16 3.27 -22.94 -3.17
CA GLY A 16 3.07 -23.69 -1.92
C GLY A 16 3.75 -23.06 -0.69
N GLY A 17 4.10 -21.77 -0.74
CA GLY A 17 4.56 -21.02 0.43
C GLY A 17 3.42 -20.76 1.41
N THR A 18 3.63 -21.07 2.69
CA THR A 18 2.65 -20.82 3.76
C THR A 18 2.87 -19.43 4.36
N MET A 19 1.86 -18.56 4.32
CA MET A 19 1.93 -17.24 4.96
C MET A 19 1.99 -17.37 6.50
N LEU A 20 2.84 -16.58 7.14
CA LEU A 20 2.99 -16.52 8.60
C LEU A 20 2.33 -15.26 9.15
N ALA A 21 1.87 -15.30 10.41
CA ALA A 21 1.30 -14.13 11.10
C ALA A 21 2.33 -13.02 11.43
N ARG A 22 3.61 -13.19 11.06
CA ARG A 22 4.68 -12.21 11.24
C ARG A 22 4.90 -11.45 9.94
N HIS A 23 5.07 -10.15 10.03
CA HIS A 23 5.44 -9.29 8.90
C HIS A 23 6.94 -8.99 8.95
N CYS A 24 7.52 -8.73 7.78
CA CYS A 24 8.87 -8.19 7.64
C CYS A 24 8.84 -6.66 7.86
N ASP A 25 9.99 -6.05 8.14
CA ASP A 25 10.10 -4.60 8.36
C ASP A 25 9.70 -3.77 7.12
N CYS A 26 9.65 -4.39 5.94
CA CYS A 26 9.09 -3.79 4.72
C CYS A 26 7.55 -3.78 4.66
N GLY A 27 6.86 -4.27 5.69
CA GLY A 27 5.40 -4.35 5.79
C GLY A 27 4.76 -5.56 5.09
N ALA A 28 5.52 -6.38 4.37
CA ALA A 28 5.01 -7.58 3.72
C ALA A 28 4.93 -8.77 4.70
N PRO A 29 3.91 -9.66 4.58
CA PRO A 29 3.84 -10.87 5.39
C PRO A 29 4.97 -11.84 5.04
N LEU A 30 5.54 -12.49 6.05
CA LEU A 30 6.57 -13.51 5.87
C LEU A 30 5.96 -14.84 5.42
N PHE A 31 6.74 -15.61 4.66
CA PHE A 31 6.34 -16.91 4.13
C PHE A 31 7.27 -18.01 4.60
N LYS A 32 6.72 -19.19 4.91
CA LYS A 32 7.49 -20.42 5.09
C LYS A 32 7.42 -21.24 3.80
N TYR A 33 8.56 -21.46 3.16
CA TYR A 33 8.68 -22.27 1.95
C TYR A 33 9.86 -23.23 2.07
N LYS A 34 9.63 -24.53 1.79
CA LYS A 34 10.61 -25.62 1.97
C LYS A 34 11.37 -25.57 3.32
N GLY A 35 10.68 -25.17 4.39
CA GLY A 35 11.24 -25.06 5.74
C GLY A 35 11.92 -23.72 6.09
N LYS A 36 12.34 -22.92 5.09
CA LYS A 36 12.96 -21.60 5.29
C LYS A 36 11.89 -20.51 5.41
N VAL A 37 12.19 -19.42 6.14
CA VAL A 37 11.33 -18.23 6.24
C VAL A 37 11.86 -17.14 5.32
N VAL A 38 11.02 -16.65 4.41
CA VAL A 38 11.38 -15.74 3.31
C VAL A 38 10.40 -14.57 3.22
N CYS A 39 10.86 -13.45 2.65
CA CYS A 39 10.03 -12.27 2.39
C CYS A 39 9.94 -12.03 0.87
N PRO A 40 8.74 -12.16 0.24
CA PRO A 40 8.60 -12.08 -1.22
C PRO A 40 9.04 -10.74 -1.81
N VAL A 41 8.86 -9.64 -1.06
CA VAL A 41 9.19 -8.28 -1.49
C VAL A 41 10.70 -7.99 -1.36
N CYS A 42 11.37 -8.58 -0.36
CA CYS A 42 12.81 -8.39 -0.15
C CYS A 42 13.66 -9.30 -1.05
N GLU A 43 13.21 -10.52 -1.34
CA GLU A 43 13.87 -11.40 -2.31
C GLU A 43 13.68 -10.89 -3.75
N GLY A 44 12.47 -10.45 -4.12
CA GLY A 44 12.18 -9.92 -5.45
C GLY A 44 12.93 -8.64 -5.85
N LYS A 45 13.65 -8.00 -4.90
CA LYS A 45 14.54 -6.85 -5.16
C LYS A 45 16.02 -7.23 -5.29
N LYS A 46 16.35 -8.54 -5.31
CA LYS A 46 17.73 -9.06 -5.47
C LYS A 46 17.81 -10.10 -6.59
N GLU A 47 18.25 -9.68 -7.78
CA GLU A 47 18.73 -10.59 -8.82
C GLU A 47 20.21 -10.96 -8.55
N GLN A 48 20.62 -12.18 -8.95
CA GLN A 48 21.70 -12.99 -8.33
C GLN A 48 22.87 -13.30 -9.33
N PRO A 49 23.94 -14.09 -9.05
CA PRO A 49 24.00 -15.47 -8.45
C PRO A 49 25.03 -15.61 -7.28
N ALA A 50 25.27 -16.73 -6.57
CA ALA A 50 24.87 -18.15 -6.62
C ALA A 50 24.73 -18.74 -5.17
N GLU A 51 24.05 -19.88 -4.91
CA GLU A 51 24.18 -20.63 -3.60
C GLU A 51 25.50 -21.48 -3.62
N GLU A 52 25.86 -22.44 -2.75
CA GLU A 52 25.17 -23.67 -2.27
C GLU A 52 25.78 -24.30 -0.99
N HIS A 53 24.89 -24.80 -0.12
CA HIS A 53 25.01 -25.97 0.79
C HIS A 53 25.78 -25.94 2.14
N THR A 54 25.31 -26.85 3.03
CA THR A 54 25.73 -27.25 4.42
C THR A 54 25.44 -26.24 5.57
N GLU A 55 25.04 -26.61 6.80
CA GLU A 55 24.57 -27.91 7.36
C GLU A 55 23.62 -27.74 8.59
N LEU A 56 23.40 -28.81 9.37
CA LEU A 56 22.34 -29.01 10.36
C LEU A 56 22.58 -28.44 11.79
N ALA A 57 21.49 -27.94 12.40
CA ALA A 57 21.00 -28.20 13.77
C ALA A 57 21.67 -27.63 15.07
N VAL A 58 20.80 -27.04 15.94
CA VAL A 58 20.85 -26.79 17.42
C VAL A 58 22.02 -25.99 18.05
N PRO A 59 21.92 -25.49 19.31
CA PRO A 59 20.75 -25.21 20.18
C PRO A 59 20.71 -23.75 20.74
N VAL A 60 19.85 -23.51 21.74
CA VAL A 60 19.64 -22.26 22.48
C VAL A 60 20.73 -22.03 23.55
N GLU A 61 21.26 -20.79 23.71
CA GLU A 61 21.30 -20.01 24.99
C GLU A 61 22.27 -18.80 25.01
N THR A 62 21.82 -17.76 25.72
CA THR A 62 22.56 -16.69 26.44
C THR A 62 23.78 -15.93 25.86
N LYS A 63 23.52 -14.66 25.47
CA LYS A 63 24.03 -13.39 26.08
C LYS A 63 25.56 -13.06 26.09
N PRO A 64 25.97 -11.77 26.29
CA PRO A 64 26.77 -11.09 25.26
C PRO A 64 28.11 -10.49 25.73
N ALA A 65 28.97 -10.06 24.79
CA ALA A 65 30.13 -9.22 25.09
C ALA A 65 30.51 -8.23 23.96
N VAL A 66 30.57 -6.93 24.32
CA VAL A 66 31.63 -5.94 23.98
C VAL A 66 32.10 -5.90 22.51
N ALA A 67 31.66 -4.91 21.70
CA ALA A 67 32.36 -3.63 21.40
C ALA A 67 33.66 -3.79 20.55
N SER A 68 34.12 -2.83 19.72
CA SER A 68 33.86 -1.39 19.71
C SER A 68 34.25 -0.75 18.35
N GLN A 69 33.57 0.35 18.00
CA GLN A 69 34.11 1.59 17.38
C GLN A 69 34.74 1.63 15.96
N ALA A 70 34.17 2.56 15.17
CA ALA A 70 34.84 3.57 14.32
C ALA A 70 35.53 3.11 13.00
N VAL A 71 35.68 3.95 11.97
CA VAL A 71 35.59 5.43 11.88
C VAL A 71 34.97 5.89 10.54
N GLU A 72 34.27 7.04 10.58
CA GLU A 72 34.01 7.98 9.45
C GLU A 72 35.33 8.45 8.78
N PRO A 73 35.39 9.04 7.53
CA PRO A 73 34.49 10.14 7.10
C PRO A 73 34.25 10.45 5.58
N VAL A 74 33.13 11.16 5.29
CA VAL A 74 32.98 12.35 4.38
C VAL A 74 33.35 12.19 2.87
N LYS A 75 32.50 12.54 1.87
CA LYS A 75 32.11 13.93 1.50
C LYS A 75 30.98 14.03 0.45
N LYS A 76 30.06 14.99 0.67
CA LYS A 76 29.24 15.84 -0.27
C LYS A 76 29.21 15.44 -1.77
N GLN A 77 28.06 15.43 -2.49
CA GLN A 77 27.35 16.67 -2.89
C GLN A 77 25.94 16.48 -3.53
N ARG A 78 25.02 17.42 -3.21
CA ARG A 78 23.85 18.00 -3.96
C ARG A 78 22.95 17.17 -4.90
N ILE A 79 21.67 17.07 -4.48
CA ILE A 79 20.44 17.66 -5.09
C ILE A 79 20.39 17.88 -6.61
N ALA A 80 19.49 17.16 -7.29
CA ALA A 80 18.64 17.52 -8.45
C ALA A 80 17.89 16.23 -8.92
N GLU A 81 16.65 16.16 -9.42
CA GLU A 81 15.50 17.07 -9.60
C GLU A 81 14.22 16.21 -9.64
N LEU A 82 13.02 16.78 -9.41
CA LEU A 82 11.74 16.03 -9.47
C LEU A 82 11.20 15.92 -10.91
N PRO A 83 10.45 14.85 -11.26
CA PRO A 83 9.71 14.76 -12.52
C PRO A 83 8.54 15.77 -12.59
N PRO A 84 8.22 16.32 -13.77
CA PRO A 84 7.15 17.30 -13.94
C PRO A 84 5.74 16.68 -14.06
N ASP A 85 4.74 17.55 -13.90
CA ASP A 85 3.33 17.37 -14.27
C ASP A 85 2.52 16.24 -13.61
N ARG A 86 2.24 16.46 -12.31
CA ARG A 86 0.84 16.50 -11.89
C ARG A 86 0.57 17.82 -11.16
N GLN A 87 0.16 18.84 -11.91
CA GLN A 87 -0.25 20.14 -11.35
C GLN A 87 -1.52 19.97 -10.51
N VAL A 88 -1.34 19.63 -9.23
CA VAL A 88 -2.31 19.93 -8.20
C VAL A 88 -2.07 21.38 -7.82
N SER A 89 -2.72 22.30 -8.54
CA SER A 89 -2.84 23.68 -8.09
C SER A 89 -3.65 23.67 -6.79
N VAL A 90 -2.93 23.67 -5.66
CA VAL A 90 -3.53 24.04 -4.37
C VAL A 90 -3.81 25.53 -4.46
N VAL A 91 -4.96 25.86 -5.03
CA VAL A 91 -5.49 27.21 -5.05
C VAL A 91 -5.81 27.55 -3.60
N VAL A 92 -4.86 28.21 -2.93
CA VAL A 92 -5.13 28.99 -1.70
C VAL A 92 -5.88 30.24 -2.14
N GLY A 93 -7.10 30.01 -2.64
CA GLY A 93 -8.10 31.01 -2.90
C GLY A 93 -8.89 31.28 -1.63
N ASP A 94 -9.72 32.32 -1.71
CA ASP A 94 -10.65 32.74 -0.69
C ASP A 94 -11.43 31.55 -0.06
N SER A 95 -11.81 31.65 1.22
CA SER A 95 -12.38 30.55 2.02
C SER A 95 -13.81 30.14 1.62
N THR A 96 -14.22 30.49 0.41
CA THR A 96 -15.50 30.18 -0.21
C THR A 96 -15.41 28.87 -0.98
N LEU A 97 -15.96 27.81 -0.40
CA LEU A 97 -16.14 26.54 -1.11
C LEU A 97 -17.07 26.75 -2.31
N ASN A 98 -16.63 26.37 -3.51
CA ASN A 98 -17.44 26.45 -4.72
C ASN A 98 -18.48 25.32 -4.71
N GLU A 99 -19.60 25.58 -4.03
CA GLU A 99 -20.70 24.64 -3.81
C GLU A 99 -21.22 23.95 -5.08
N PRO A 100 -21.51 24.63 -6.21
CA PRO A 100 -21.95 23.94 -7.42
C PRO A 100 -20.85 23.09 -8.09
N ALA A 101 -19.57 23.46 -7.95
CA ALA A 101 -18.47 22.58 -8.40
C ALA A 101 -18.35 21.33 -7.51
N ILE A 102 -18.58 21.45 -6.20
CA ILE A 102 -18.61 20.32 -5.27
C ILE A 102 -19.80 19.41 -5.56
N GLU A 103 -21.00 19.96 -5.79
CA GLU A 103 -22.17 19.20 -6.21
C GLU A 103 -21.87 18.37 -7.49
N ALA A 104 -21.30 19.01 -8.51
CA ALA A 104 -20.98 18.34 -9.77
C ALA A 104 -20.00 17.15 -9.56
N VAL A 105 -18.99 17.31 -8.70
CA VAL A 105 -18.05 16.24 -8.35
C VAL A 105 -18.74 15.10 -7.57
N VAL A 106 -19.61 15.42 -6.62
CA VAL A 106 -20.38 14.42 -5.85
C VAL A 106 -21.30 13.62 -6.78
N VAL A 107 -22.03 14.27 -7.68
CA VAL A 107 -22.89 13.61 -8.68
C VAL A 107 -22.07 12.72 -9.62
N ALA A 108 -20.93 13.19 -10.12
CA ALA A 108 -20.04 12.40 -10.96
C ALA A 108 -19.55 11.12 -10.25
N LYS A 109 -19.21 11.22 -8.95
CA LYS A 109 -18.75 10.07 -8.15
C LYS A 109 -19.87 9.09 -7.81
N ILE A 110 -21.10 9.58 -7.55
CA ILE A 110 -22.28 8.72 -7.39
C ILE A 110 -22.50 7.85 -8.65
N ASN A 111 -22.40 8.45 -9.84
CA ASN A 111 -22.55 7.73 -11.11
C ASN A 111 -21.41 6.71 -11.35
N GLU A 112 -20.17 7.09 -11.03
CA GLU A 112 -19.02 6.19 -11.13
C GLU A 112 -19.14 4.97 -10.20
N ILE A 113 -19.53 5.19 -8.94
CA ILE A 113 -19.73 4.12 -7.95
C ILE A 113 -20.90 3.23 -8.35
N SER A 114 -22.01 3.79 -8.83
CA SER A 114 -23.17 3.04 -9.31
C SER A 114 -22.80 2.10 -10.47
N THR A 115 -21.96 2.58 -11.40
CA THR A 115 -21.47 1.78 -12.54
C THR A 115 -20.55 0.64 -12.09
N ARG A 116 -19.67 0.89 -11.10
CA ARG A 116 -18.81 -0.14 -10.51
C ARG A 116 -19.62 -1.20 -9.76
N MET A 117 -20.61 -0.76 -8.97
CA MET A 117 -21.49 -1.64 -8.20
C MET A 117 -22.37 -2.53 -9.07
N ALA A 118 -22.86 -2.03 -10.23
CA ALA A 118 -23.69 -2.80 -11.15
C ALA A 118 -22.97 -4.03 -11.75
N ASN A 119 -21.64 -4.06 -11.73
CA ASN A 119 -20.81 -5.16 -12.23
C ASN A 119 -20.09 -5.91 -11.09
N GLU A 120 -20.43 -5.61 -9.83
CA GLU A 120 -19.78 -6.20 -8.66
C GLU A 120 -20.41 -7.54 -8.29
N MET A 121 -19.56 -8.56 -8.07
CA MET A 121 -20.00 -9.92 -7.75
C MET A 121 -19.91 -10.24 -6.25
N TYR A 122 -19.12 -9.48 -5.48
CA TYR A 122 -18.83 -9.78 -4.09
C TYR A 122 -19.76 -9.03 -3.13
N PRO A 123 -20.57 -9.70 -2.29
CA PRO A 123 -21.59 -9.06 -1.44
C PRO A 123 -21.05 -7.97 -0.51
N GLU A 124 -19.89 -8.17 0.11
CA GLU A 124 -19.27 -7.16 0.99
C GLU A 124 -18.85 -5.89 0.23
N ARG A 125 -18.47 -6.02 -1.04
CA ARG A 125 -18.13 -4.86 -1.90
C ARG A 125 -19.37 -4.11 -2.34
N ILE A 126 -20.46 -4.83 -2.67
CA ILE A 126 -21.78 -4.23 -2.95
C ILE A 126 -22.26 -3.45 -1.71
N LYS A 127 -22.18 -4.05 -0.53
CA LYS A 127 -22.54 -3.38 0.75
C LYS A 127 -21.72 -2.11 0.97
N MET A 128 -20.39 -2.19 0.82
CA MET A 128 -19.52 -1.02 0.92
C MET A 128 -19.91 0.10 -0.08
N TYR A 129 -20.23 -0.25 -1.34
CA TYR A 129 -20.69 0.75 -2.31
C TYR A 129 -22.03 1.36 -1.93
N MET A 130 -22.97 0.57 -1.39
CA MET A 130 -24.27 1.07 -0.89
C MET A 130 -24.10 2.05 0.28
N GLU A 131 -23.22 1.77 1.24
CA GLU A 131 -22.92 2.67 2.37
C GLU A 131 -22.29 3.99 1.91
N ILE A 132 -21.39 3.94 0.92
CA ILE A 132 -20.79 5.14 0.31
C ILE A 132 -21.84 5.93 -0.48
N LEU A 133 -22.72 5.27 -1.23
CA LEU A 133 -23.81 5.91 -1.97
C LEU A 133 -24.82 6.58 -1.03
N GLU A 134 -25.20 5.92 0.08
CA GLU A 134 -26.08 6.51 1.10
C GLU A 134 -25.47 7.80 1.67
N THR A 135 -24.18 7.76 2.02
CA THR A 135 -23.44 8.92 2.52
C THR A 135 -23.34 10.03 1.47
N SER A 136 -23.06 9.69 0.22
CA SER A 136 -22.95 10.65 -0.89
C SER A 136 -24.29 11.33 -1.20
N LEU A 137 -25.40 10.59 -1.11
CA LEU A 137 -26.76 11.13 -1.30
C LEU A 137 -27.21 12.01 -0.13
N LYS A 138 -26.76 11.74 1.11
CA LYS A 138 -26.93 12.66 2.25
C LYS A 138 -26.20 13.97 1.99
N VAL A 139 -24.90 13.93 1.66
CA VAL A 139 -24.11 15.13 1.33
C VAL A 139 -24.75 15.93 0.18
N LEU A 140 -25.19 15.27 -0.89
CA LEU A 140 -25.87 15.92 -2.02
C LEU A 140 -27.18 16.62 -1.60
N ARG A 141 -27.90 16.07 -0.61
CA ARG A 141 -29.11 16.69 -0.06
C ARG A 141 -28.80 17.94 0.75
N GLU A 142 -27.76 17.91 1.58
CA GLU A 142 -27.33 19.07 2.37
C GLU A 142 -26.84 20.21 1.46
N LEU A 143 -26.01 19.93 0.44
CA LEU A 143 -25.58 20.97 -0.53
C LEU A 143 -26.79 21.62 -1.23
N ARG A 144 -27.80 20.82 -1.61
CA ARG A 144 -29.03 21.31 -2.24
C ARG A 144 -30.02 21.99 -1.27
N SER A 145 -29.88 21.78 0.04
CA SER A 145 -30.70 22.48 1.04
C SER A 145 -30.11 23.83 1.41
N ILE A 146 -28.78 23.98 1.31
CA ILE A 146 -28.05 25.25 1.49
C ILE A 146 -28.25 26.19 0.28
N SER A 147 -28.35 25.63 -0.93
CA SER A 147 -28.54 26.38 -2.18
C SER A 147 -30.01 26.83 -2.46
N ARG A 148 -30.89 26.86 -1.46
CA ARG A 148 -32.31 27.27 -1.58
C ARG A 148 -32.68 28.42 -0.62
#